data_AF-U7QR01-F1
#
_entry.id   AF-U7QR01-F1
#
_cell.length_a   1.000
_cell.length_b   1.000
_cell.length_c   1.000
_cell.angle_alpha   90.00
_cell.angle_beta   90.00
_cell.angle_gamma   90.00
#
_symmetry.space_group_name_H-M   'P 1'
#
loop_
_entity.id
_entity.type
_entity.pdbx_description
1 polymer ?
#
loop_
_entity_poly.entity_id
_entity_poly.type
_entity_poly.pdbx_seq_one_letter_code
_entity_poly.pdbx_strand_id
1 'polypeptide(L)'
;MSTIRGSVFQDLNGNSFFDLGEGLSNVTVFLDINGNGLPDSGSDSDGDGILENSEPTIVTDASGEYTFADLPEGSFTLDQVTIPGFNEPVGVPISLATTGDPNERIDVNILNTNLTPPTTPAPTTGVIRGSVYVDNNRNQIYEPFGDVGEPTLAEGFPDATVYIDLNNSGFREPSEPSSTTNEAGFYFFGDLPPGSYLLRAEIPGGFELLGDNPIQAPVAAATVNELDIPVIDPNSVYGRVIRDLNGDGLPQPSEPGQMGINIEIVDGEGNISRTTTGDDGFYIISNLNTEIPGRDDPQNPFANFIARTEPERFARGFVADFGVDLPSSAYIFTSPVPPVGEFPGEIGVELIPEEARQINSTLVFNPAGTVLPVPNSIAGVVFNDLNANSLLDVDPITGSPDAPIEGARVYIDLDDDGELGGDEPSTTTDFSGNFIFTNLSPTLPIDPLTGFAPIEETYVIRVEPTDNQENLTTPIPAITLASEEAAQVTLGLSSVVPFPPENQFAQEGGGINPDSLIPVRGFDPLTIAAPTPVPIPTPEPIV
;
A
#
# COMPACT_ATOMS: atom_id res chain seq x y z
N MET A 1 -44.25 -34.67 -35.94
CA MET A 1 -43.53 -33.85 -36.92
C MET A 1 -42.13 -33.64 -36.36
N SER A 2 -41.12 -34.00 -37.12
CA SER A 2 -39.72 -34.01 -36.69
C SER A 2 -39.19 -32.58 -36.54
N THR A 3 -38.04 -32.44 -35.87
CA THR A 3 -37.34 -31.15 -35.72
C THR A 3 -35.90 -31.25 -36.22
N ILE A 4 -35.46 -30.28 -37.02
CA ILE A 4 -34.04 -30.07 -37.37
C ILE A 4 -33.59 -28.79 -36.65
N ARG A 5 -32.45 -28.83 -35.96
CA ARG A 5 -31.92 -27.67 -35.22
C ARG A 5 -30.40 -27.72 -35.12
N GLY A 6 -29.81 -26.63 -34.66
CA GLY A 6 -28.41 -26.59 -34.24
C GLY A 6 -27.86 -25.18 -34.26
N SER A 7 -26.54 -25.08 -34.28
CA SER A 7 -25.83 -23.80 -34.14
C SER A 7 -25.05 -23.47 -35.40
N VAL A 8 -25.13 -22.23 -35.84
CA VAL A 8 -24.19 -21.64 -36.80
C VAL A 8 -23.09 -20.94 -36.02
N PHE A 9 -21.83 -21.29 -36.27
CA PHE A 9 -20.72 -20.80 -35.47
C PHE A 9 -19.45 -20.61 -36.28
N GLN A 10 -18.52 -19.84 -35.72
CA GLN A 10 -17.13 -19.78 -36.17
C GLN A 10 -16.24 -20.48 -35.15
N ASP A 11 -15.41 -21.41 -35.61
CA ASP A 11 -14.45 -22.11 -34.74
C ASP A 11 -13.30 -21.16 -34.41
N LEU A 12 -13.40 -20.49 -33.25
CA LEU A 12 -12.42 -19.50 -32.81
C LEU A 12 -11.21 -20.15 -32.17
N ASN A 13 -11.37 -21.36 -31.61
CA ASN A 13 -10.35 -22.05 -30.84
C ASN A 13 -9.70 -23.24 -31.58
N GLY A 14 -10.18 -23.58 -32.77
CA GLY A 14 -9.64 -24.61 -33.66
C GLY A 14 -9.99 -26.04 -33.26
N ASN A 15 -10.99 -26.27 -32.41
CA ASN A 15 -11.36 -27.60 -31.92
C ASN A 15 -12.44 -28.30 -32.77
N SER A 16 -13.02 -27.61 -33.76
CA SER A 16 -14.09 -28.09 -34.64
C SER A 16 -15.41 -28.48 -33.93
N PHE A 17 -15.61 -28.03 -32.70
CA PHE A 17 -16.85 -28.13 -31.94
C PHE A 17 -17.45 -26.74 -31.72
N PHE A 18 -18.75 -26.68 -31.46
CA PHE A 18 -19.41 -25.44 -31.07
C PHE A 18 -19.19 -25.19 -29.58
N ASP A 19 -18.58 -24.06 -29.24
CA ASP A 19 -18.44 -23.59 -27.86
C ASP A 19 -19.30 -22.36 -27.54
N LEU A 20 -19.58 -22.17 -26.25
CA LEU A 20 -20.27 -20.99 -25.74
C LEU A 20 -19.51 -19.70 -26.14
N GLY A 21 -20.15 -18.85 -26.94
CA GLY A 21 -19.57 -17.59 -27.43
C GLY A 21 -19.11 -17.61 -28.89
N GLU A 22 -19.18 -18.76 -29.57
CA GLU A 22 -18.77 -18.90 -30.98
C GLU A 22 -19.93 -18.71 -31.98
N GLY A 23 -21.16 -18.58 -31.47
CA GLY A 23 -22.38 -18.48 -32.27
C GLY A 23 -22.43 -17.24 -33.16
N LEU A 24 -22.85 -17.43 -34.41
CA LEU A 24 -23.03 -16.36 -35.38
C LEU A 24 -24.51 -16.00 -35.50
N SER A 25 -24.85 -14.82 -34.98
CA SER A 25 -26.18 -14.25 -35.09
C SER A 25 -26.49 -13.68 -36.48
N ASN A 26 -27.78 -13.54 -36.79
CA ASN A 26 -28.27 -12.96 -38.05
C ASN A 26 -27.84 -13.72 -39.32
N VAL A 27 -27.63 -15.02 -39.23
CA VAL A 27 -27.30 -15.88 -40.38
C VAL A 27 -28.56 -16.54 -40.92
N THR A 28 -28.75 -16.51 -42.23
CA THR A 28 -29.89 -17.15 -42.90
C THR A 28 -29.62 -18.62 -43.17
N VAL A 29 -30.40 -19.49 -42.55
CA VAL A 29 -30.41 -20.95 -42.75
C VAL A 29 -31.74 -21.33 -43.39
N PHE A 30 -31.75 -22.21 -44.37
CA PHE A 30 -32.97 -22.58 -45.11
C PHE A 30 -32.97 -24.05 -45.54
N LEU A 31 -34.15 -24.58 -45.83
CA LEU A 31 -34.31 -25.89 -46.45
C LEU A 31 -34.42 -25.69 -47.97
N ASP A 32 -33.32 -25.94 -48.68
CA ASP A 32 -33.18 -25.81 -50.13
C ASP A 32 -33.96 -26.93 -50.84
N ILE A 33 -35.15 -26.59 -51.32
CA ILE A 33 -36.06 -27.52 -51.98
C ILE A 33 -35.67 -27.70 -53.44
N ASN A 34 -35.12 -26.66 -54.08
CA ASN A 34 -34.89 -26.65 -55.53
C ASN A 34 -33.40 -26.82 -55.94
N GLY A 35 -32.49 -26.84 -54.97
CA GLY A 35 -31.06 -27.09 -55.15
C GLY A 35 -30.27 -25.89 -55.71
N ASN A 36 -30.78 -24.67 -55.57
CA ASN A 36 -30.14 -23.47 -56.14
C ASN A 36 -29.16 -22.76 -55.18
N GLY A 37 -29.10 -23.18 -53.90
CA GLY A 37 -28.27 -22.57 -52.87
C GLY A 37 -28.67 -21.15 -52.46
N LEU A 38 -29.93 -20.75 -52.69
CA LEU A 38 -30.47 -19.44 -52.32
C LEU A 38 -31.87 -19.58 -51.69
N PRO A 39 -32.16 -18.90 -50.56
CA PRO A 39 -33.46 -18.99 -49.92
C PRO A 39 -34.54 -18.34 -50.78
N ASP A 40 -35.54 -19.12 -51.19
CA ASP A 40 -36.66 -18.63 -51.99
C ASP A 40 -37.89 -18.31 -51.12
N SER A 41 -38.37 -17.07 -51.24
CA SER A 41 -39.61 -16.63 -50.57
C SER A 41 -40.90 -17.19 -51.21
N GLY A 42 -40.76 -18.12 -52.16
CA GLY A 42 -41.83 -18.63 -53.02
C GLY A 42 -42.39 -17.58 -53.98
N SER A 43 -43.21 -18.04 -54.92
CA SER A 43 -44.04 -17.21 -55.80
C SER A 43 -45.47 -17.72 -55.74
N ASP A 44 -46.46 -16.82 -55.81
CA ASP A 44 -47.87 -17.19 -55.97
C ASP A 44 -48.21 -17.10 -57.46
N SER A 45 -47.90 -18.17 -58.18
CA SER A 45 -47.95 -18.21 -59.65
C SER A 45 -49.38 -18.40 -60.16
N ASP A 46 -50.25 -19.00 -59.35
CA ASP A 46 -51.65 -19.22 -59.71
C ASP A 46 -52.64 -18.23 -59.06
N GLY A 47 -52.16 -17.39 -58.13
CA GLY A 47 -52.89 -16.28 -57.53
C GLY A 47 -53.86 -16.71 -56.43
N ASP A 48 -53.67 -17.90 -55.84
CA ASP A 48 -54.52 -18.44 -54.79
C ASP A 48 -54.17 -17.93 -53.38
N GLY A 49 -53.09 -17.15 -53.26
CA GLY A 49 -52.58 -16.61 -52.00
C GLY A 49 -51.69 -17.57 -51.21
N ILE A 50 -51.35 -18.73 -51.77
CA ILE A 50 -50.38 -19.69 -51.24
C ILE A 50 -49.10 -19.56 -52.07
N LEU A 51 -47.98 -19.31 -51.39
CA LEU A 51 -46.68 -19.22 -52.06
C LEU A 51 -46.21 -20.63 -52.43
N GLU A 52 -46.08 -20.92 -53.72
CA GLU A 52 -45.46 -22.16 -54.20
C GLU A 52 -43.93 -22.04 -54.15
N ASN A 53 -43.25 -23.16 -53.88
CA ASN A 53 -41.80 -23.23 -53.72
C ASN A 53 -41.25 -22.28 -52.63
N SER A 54 -42.04 -21.95 -51.61
CA SER A 54 -41.52 -21.25 -50.44
C SER A 54 -40.65 -22.21 -49.63
N GLU A 55 -39.40 -21.81 -49.43
CA GLU A 55 -38.44 -22.57 -48.67
C GLU A 55 -38.48 -22.14 -47.20
N PRO A 56 -38.65 -23.09 -46.27
CA PRO A 56 -38.52 -22.80 -44.85
C PRO A 56 -37.18 -22.12 -44.59
N THR A 57 -37.24 -20.89 -44.06
CA THR A 57 -36.06 -20.04 -43.82
C THR A 57 -36.10 -19.52 -42.38
N ILE A 58 -34.96 -19.62 -41.68
CA ILE A 58 -34.76 -19.14 -40.32
C ILE A 58 -33.53 -18.24 -40.29
N VAL A 59 -33.58 -17.20 -39.47
CA VAL A 59 -32.43 -16.38 -39.12
C VAL A 59 -31.97 -16.78 -37.73
N THR A 60 -30.67 -17.05 -37.57
CA THR A 60 -30.11 -17.44 -36.28
C THR A 60 -30.27 -16.34 -35.23
N ASP A 61 -30.46 -16.76 -33.98
CA ASP A 61 -30.57 -15.85 -32.85
C ASP A 61 -29.20 -15.30 -32.38
N ALA A 62 -29.18 -14.54 -31.28
CA ALA A 62 -27.96 -13.96 -30.73
C ALA A 62 -26.87 -14.99 -30.34
N SER A 63 -27.28 -16.23 -30.08
CA SER A 63 -26.40 -17.38 -29.78
C SER A 63 -26.04 -18.20 -31.01
N GLY A 64 -26.51 -17.82 -32.20
CA GLY A 64 -26.28 -18.56 -33.44
C GLY A 64 -27.18 -19.79 -33.62
N GLU A 65 -28.21 -19.96 -32.80
CA GLU A 65 -29.09 -21.13 -32.85
C GLU A 65 -30.17 -20.97 -33.94
N TYR A 66 -30.52 -22.08 -34.59
CA TYR A 66 -31.66 -22.16 -35.52
C TYR A 66 -32.49 -23.42 -35.25
N THR A 67 -33.78 -23.39 -35.62
CA THR A 67 -34.69 -24.54 -35.47
C THR A 67 -35.78 -24.52 -36.54
N PHE A 68 -35.89 -25.62 -37.28
CA PHE A 68 -37.03 -25.98 -38.12
C PHE A 68 -37.89 -26.99 -37.37
N ALA A 69 -38.99 -26.52 -36.81
CA ALA A 69 -39.98 -27.35 -36.14
C ALA A 69 -41.02 -27.88 -37.15
N ASP A 70 -41.77 -28.89 -36.70
CA ASP A 70 -42.93 -29.40 -37.40
C ASP A 70 -42.68 -29.88 -38.84
N LEU A 71 -41.60 -30.63 -39.06
CA LEU A 71 -41.28 -31.20 -40.36
C LEU A 71 -42.02 -32.54 -40.62
N PRO A 72 -42.65 -32.71 -41.79
CA PRO A 72 -43.26 -33.99 -42.18
C PRO A 72 -42.20 -35.05 -42.48
N GLU A 73 -42.63 -36.30 -42.67
CA GLU A 73 -41.77 -37.34 -43.25
C GLU A 73 -41.32 -36.90 -44.66
N GLY A 74 -40.01 -36.92 -44.92
CA GLY A 74 -39.47 -36.45 -46.19
C GLY A 74 -37.96 -36.32 -46.21
N SER A 75 -37.42 -35.87 -47.34
CA SER A 75 -36.01 -35.51 -47.47
C SER A 75 -35.89 -34.01 -47.68
N PHE A 76 -34.98 -33.38 -46.97
CA PHE A 76 -34.71 -31.94 -47.00
C PHE A 76 -33.23 -31.71 -47.22
N THR A 77 -32.86 -30.71 -48.01
CA THR A 77 -31.48 -30.24 -48.08
C THR A 77 -31.38 -29.02 -47.18
N LEU A 78 -30.59 -29.09 -46.11
CA LEU A 78 -30.32 -27.96 -45.25
C LEU A 78 -29.15 -27.16 -45.83
N ASP A 79 -29.32 -25.86 -45.99
CA ASP A 79 -28.28 -24.96 -46.47
C ASP A 79 -28.26 -23.62 -45.71
N GLN A 80 -27.19 -22.85 -45.91
CA GLN A 80 -26.97 -21.54 -45.31
C GLN A 80 -26.51 -20.54 -46.37
N VAL A 81 -27.00 -19.29 -46.28
CA VAL A 81 -26.42 -18.20 -47.08
C VAL A 81 -24.98 -17.94 -46.61
N THR A 82 -24.03 -18.00 -47.54
CA THR A 82 -22.62 -17.71 -47.26
C THR A 82 -22.46 -16.29 -46.75
N ILE A 83 -21.84 -16.15 -45.58
CA ILE A 83 -21.68 -14.86 -44.90
C ILE A 83 -20.56 -14.08 -45.61
N PRO A 84 -20.78 -12.80 -46.00
CA PRO A 84 -19.71 -11.98 -46.55
C PRO A 84 -18.48 -11.92 -45.64
N GLY A 85 -17.32 -12.33 -46.16
CA GLY A 85 -16.05 -12.39 -45.41
C GLY A 85 -15.62 -13.78 -44.93
N PHE A 86 -16.51 -14.77 -45.02
CA PHE A 86 -16.23 -16.17 -44.71
C PHE A 86 -16.02 -17.01 -45.99
N ASN A 87 -15.37 -18.17 -45.86
CA ASN A 87 -15.39 -19.25 -46.84
C ASN A 87 -16.78 -19.89 -46.89
N GLU A 88 -17.01 -20.76 -47.87
CA GLU A 88 -18.19 -21.61 -47.89
C GLU A 88 -18.32 -22.40 -46.57
N PRO A 89 -19.54 -22.47 -46.00
CA PRO A 89 -19.77 -23.13 -44.73
C PRO A 89 -19.45 -24.62 -44.82
N VAL A 90 -18.85 -25.17 -43.77
CA VAL A 90 -18.56 -26.61 -43.65
C VAL A 90 -19.75 -27.29 -43.00
N GLY A 91 -20.24 -28.35 -43.65
CA GLY A 91 -21.37 -29.15 -43.16
C GLY A 91 -22.69 -28.90 -43.88
N VAL A 92 -22.76 -27.92 -44.79
CA VAL A 92 -23.90 -27.68 -45.68
C VAL A 92 -23.41 -27.36 -47.12
N PRO A 93 -24.22 -27.60 -48.17
CA PRO A 93 -25.54 -28.23 -48.14
C PRO A 93 -25.48 -29.69 -47.67
N ILE A 94 -26.47 -30.11 -46.87
CA ILE A 94 -26.58 -31.49 -46.37
C ILE A 94 -27.99 -32.04 -46.56
N SER A 95 -28.09 -33.24 -47.14
CA SER A 95 -29.36 -33.94 -47.28
C SER A 95 -29.70 -34.69 -45.99
N LEU A 96 -30.85 -34.37 -45.41
CA LEU A 96 -31.41 -34.94 -44.19
C LEU A 96 -32.72 -35.65 -44.53
N ALA A 97 -33.04 -36.72 -43.82
CA ALA A 97 -34.32 -37.41 -43.94
C ALA A 97 -35.01 -37.44 -42.59
N THR A 98 -36.30 -37.10 -42.58
CA THR A 98 -37.16 -37.13 -41.39
C THR A 98 -38.21 -38.22 -41.55
N THR A 99 -38.61 -38.79 -40.42
CA THR A 99 -39.66 -39.82 -40.30
C THR A 99 -41.04 -39.24 -39.97
N GLY A 100 -41.12 -37.93 -39.70
CA GLY A 100 -42.35 -37.26 -39.25
C GLY A 100 -42.70 -37.53 -37.77
N ASP A 101 -41.89 -38.28 -37.03
CA ASP A 101 -42.10 -38.55 -35.60
C ASP A 101 -41.93 -37.25 -34.77
N PRO A 102 -42.91 -36.87 -33.93
CA PRO A 102 -42.80 -35.70 -33.05
C PRO A 102 -41.62 -35.72 -32.06
N ASN A 103 -40.97 -36.86 -31.82
CA ASN A 103 -39.81 -36.98 -30.95
C ASN A 103 -38.48 -37.04 -31.72
N GLU A 104 -38.49 -37.11 -33.05
CA GLU A 104 -37.27 -37.11 -33.85
C GLU A 104 -36.62 -35.72 -33.83
N ARG A 105 -35.35 -35.69 -33.43
CA ARG A 105 -34.52 -34.49 -33.40
C ARG A 105 -33.24 -34.78 -34.17
N ILE A 106 -32.95 -33.94 -35.15
CA ILE A 106 -31.73 -33.98 -35.93
C ILE A 106 -30.95 -32.72 -35.59
N ASP A 107 -29.80 -32.90 -34.93
CA ASP A 107 -28.91 -31.81 -34.51
C ASP A 107 -27.79 -31.65 -35.56
N VAL A 108 -27.69 -30.47 -36.16
CA VAL A 108 -26.69 -30.14 -37.20
C VAL A 108 -26.06 -28.78 -36.90
N ASN A 109 -24.75 -28.77 -36.65
CA ASN A 109 -24.00 -27.52 -36.49
C ASN A 109 -23.31 -27.15 -37.81
N ILE A 110 -23.27 -25.86 -38.11
CA ILE A 110 -22.73 -25.30 -39.35
C ILE A 110 -21.50 -24.44 -39.02
N LEU A 111 -20.33 -24.86 -39.48
CA LEU A 111 -19.06 -24.20 -39.21
C LEU A 111 -18.71 -23.21 -40.33
N ASN A 112 -18.52 -21.94 -39.99
CA ASN A 112 -18.05 -20.89 -40.89
C ASN A 112 -16.57 -20.56 -40.60
N THR A 113 -15.72 -20.51 -41.64
CA THR A 113 -14.27 -20.20 -41.51
C THR A 113 -13.89 -18.95 -42.29
N ASN A 114 -12.91 -18.15 -41.85
CA ASN A 114 -12.51 -16.90 -42.52
C ASN A 114 -11.69 -17.13 -43.81
N LEU A 115 -11.83 -16.26 -44.83
CA LEU A 115 -11.03 -16.27 -46.08
C LEU A 115 -9.51 -16.16 -45.83
N THR A 116 -9.13 -15.54 -44.72
CA THR A 116 -7.78 -15.55 -44.16
C THR A 116 -7.90 -15.87 -42.67
N PRO A 117 -7.34 -16.99 -42.17
CA PRO A 117 -7.36 -17.29 -40.75
C PRO A 117 -6.70 -16.14 -39.98
N PRO A 118 -7.29 -15.65 -38.87
CA PRO A 118 -6.56 -14.74 -37.99
C PRO A 118 -5.28 -15.46 -37.53
N THR A 119 -4.11 -14.84 -37.72
CA THR A 119 -2.80 -15.43 -37.37
C THR A 119 -2.58 -15.58 -35.86
N THR A 120 -3.58 -15.19 -35.08
CA THR A 120 -3.71 -15.32 -33.64
C THR A 120 -5.20 -15.53 -33.36
N PRO A 121 -5.63 -16.67 -32.77
CA PRO A 121 -7.02 -16.84 -32.35
C PRO A 121 -7.42 -15.68 -31.43
N ALA A 122 -8.65 -15.18 -31.57
CA ALA A 122 -9.17 -14.17 -30.66
C ALA A 122 -9.15 -14.80 -29.24
N PRO A 123 -8.60 -14.12 -28.22
CA PRO A 123 -8.56 -14.68 -26.87
C PRO A 123 -10.00 -14.99 -26.42
N THR A 124 -10.28 -16.24 -26.11
CA THR A 124 -11.59 -16.72 -25.61
C THR A 124 -11.67 -16.68 -24.09
N THR A 125 -10.61 -16.22 -23.44
CA THR A 125 -10.45 -16.17 -21.99
C THR A 125 -10.02 -14.77 -21.54
N GLY A 126 -10.28 -14.48 -20.27
CA GLY A 126 -9.77 -13.32 -19.56
C GLY A 126 -8.92 -13.74 -18.36
N VAL A 127 -8.49 -12.74 -17.61
CA VAL A 127 -7.59 -12.88 -16.46
C VAL A 127 -8.20 -12.16 -15.25
N ILE A 128 -8.04 -12.73 -14.07
CA ILE A 128 -8.14 -12.01 -12.79
C ILE A 128 -6.75 -11.99 -12.17
N ARG A 129 -6.29 -10.83 -11.74
CA ARG A 129 -5.06 -10.66 -10.97
C ARG A 129 -5.24 -9.54 -9.95
N GLY A 130 -4.29 -9.41 -9.04
CA GLY A 130 -4.25 -8.28 -8.12
C GLY A 130 -3.27 -8.56 -7.00
N SER A 131 -3.37 -7.75 -5.95
CA SER A 131 -2.51 -7.83 -4.78
C SER A 131 -3.34 -7.94 -3.52
N VAL A 132 -2.92 -8.79 -2.58
CA VAL A 132 -3.32 -8.66 -1.18
C VAL A 132 -2.33 -7.70 -0.52
N TYR A 133 -2.82 -6.68 0.17
CA TYR A 133 -1.96 -5.63 0.74
C TYR A 133 -2.49 -5.13 2.07
N VAL A 134 -1.58 -4.67 2.94
CA VAL A 134 -1.91 -4.17 4.28
C VAL A 134 -2.32 -2.69 4.18
N ASP A 135 -3.60 -2.41 4.39
CA ASP A 135 -4.26 -1.10 4.40
C ASP A 135 -4.55 -0.67 5.84
N ASN A 136 -3.50 -0.44 6.61
CA ASN A 136 -3.63 -0.11 8.02
C ASN A 136 -4.23 1.29 8.27
N ASN A 137 -4.19 2.21 7.30
CA ASN A 137 -4.81 3.53 7.42
C ASN A 137 -6.26 3.56 6.86
N ARG A 138 -6.73 2.45 6.29
CA ARG A 138 -8.07 2.22 5.76
C ARG A 138 -8.49 3.16 4.63
N ASN A 139 -7.53 3.63 3.82
CA ASN A 139 -7.84 4.50 2.69
C ASN A 139 -8.29 3.72 1.43
N GLN A 140 -8.15 2.39 1.43
CA GLN A 140 -8.46 1.48 0.32
C GLN A 140 -7.70 1.77 -0.98
N ILE A 141 -6.49 2.31 -0.87
CA ILE A 141 -5.58 2.58 -1.99
C ILE A 141 -4.42 1.61 -1.88
N TYR A 142 -4.16 0.83 -2.93
CA TYR A 142 -2.92 0.08 -3.01
C TYR A 142 -1.79 1.05 -3.38
N GLU A 143 -0.89 1.32 -2.44
CA GLU A 143 0.21 2.27 -2.62
C GLU A 143 1.55 1.54 -2.69
N PRO A 144 1.94 0.86 -3.80
CA PRO A 144 3.15 0.02 -3.89
C PRO A 144 4.49 0.77 -3.83
N PHE A 145 4.49 2.11 -3.89
CA PHE A 145 5.69 2.95 -3.72
C PHE A 145 5.44 4.20 -2.85
N GLY A 146 4.50 4.14 -1.88
CA GLY A 146 4.06 5.31 -1.10
C GLY A 146 5.15 5.99 -0.28
N ASP A 147 5.41 7.26 -0.62
CA ASP A 147 6.41 8.15 -0.03
C ASP A 147 6.02 8.71 1.35
N VAL A 148 4.76 8.59 1.78
CA VAL A 148 4.28 9.00 3.11
C VAL A 148 2.98 8.24 3.40
N GLY A 149 2.97 7.25 4.29
CA GLY A 149 1.70 6.82 4.90
C GLY A 149 1.35 5.34 4.94
N GLU A 150 1.80 4.50 4.00
CA GLU A 150 1.46 3.07 4.04
C GLU A 150 2.66 2.17 3.89
N PRO A 151 2.62 0.98 4.51
CA PRO A 151 3.59 -0.06 4.26
C PRO A 151 3.57 -0.42 2.78
N THR A 152 4.46 0.20 2.02
CA THR A 152 5.14 -0.52 0.96
C THR A 152 6.11 -1.45 1.61
N LEU A 153 5.58 -2.56 2.13
CA LEU A 153 6.43 -3.70 2.35
C LEU A 153 7.06 -4.00 1.00
N ALA A 154 8.37 -3.82 0.94
CA ALA A 154 9.23 -4.55 0.04
C ALA A 154 9.08 -6.10 0.19
N GLU A 155 8.10 -6.59 0.97
CA GLU A 155 7.77 -8.00 1.24
C GLU A 155 6.30 -8.40 0.98
N GLY A 156 5.43 -7.51 0.47
CA GLY A 156 4.05 -7.89 0.13
C GLY A 156 3.22 -8.50 1.26
N PHE A 157 2.09 -9.14 0.92
CA PHE A 157 1.33 -9.98 1.85
C PHE A 157 1.39 -11.44 1.39
N PRO A 158 2.48 -12.18 1.70
CA PRO A 158 2.66 -13.56 1.25
C PRO A 158 1.69 -14.52 1.94
N ASP A 159 1.56 -15.71 1.37
CA ASP A 159 0.84 -16.86 1.96
C ASP A 159 -0.69 -16.68 2.13
N ALA A 160 -1.28 -15.58 1.67
CA ALA A 160 -2.72 -15.48 1.51
C ALA A 160 -3.19 -16.38 0.37
N THR A 161 -4.28 -17.11 0.58
CA THR A 161 -4.88 -17.95 -0.45
C THR A 161 -6.12 -17.28 -0.99
N VAL A 162 -6.02 -16.79 -2.23
CA VAL A 162 -7.17 -16.28 -2.98
C VAL A 162 -7.80 -17.43 -3.76
N TYR A 163 -9.12 -17.53 -3.79
CA TYR A 163 -9.82 -18.60 -4.50
C TYR A 163 -11.13 -18.14 -5.13
N ILE A 164 -11.53 -18.82 -6.20
CA ILE A 164 -12.81 -18.63 -6.88
C ILE A 164 -13.82 -19.58 -6.24
N ASP A 165 -14.79 -19.02 -5.51
CA ASP A 165 -15.88 -19.77 -4.87
C ASP A 165 -16.96 -20.09 -5.91
N LEU A 166 -16.87 -21.28 -6.50
CA LEU A 166 -17.72 -21.69 -7.63
C LEU A 166 -19.14 -22.05 -7.18
N ASN A 167 -19.31 -22.44 -5.91
CA ASN A 167 -20.57 -22.91 -5.36
C ASN A 167 -21.18 -21.94 -4.33
N ASN A 168 -20.53 -20.80 -4.09
CA ASN A 168 -20.87 -19.79 -3.09
C ASN A 168 -21.03 -20.37 -1.68
N SER A 169 -20.18 -21.33 -1.31
CA SER A 169 -20.22 -21.96 0.01
C SER A 169 -19.56 -21.11 1.09
N GLY A 170 -18.68 -20.18 0.71
CA GLY A 170 -17.86 -19.42 1.64
C GLY A 170 -16.63 -20.18 2.16
N PHE A 171 -16.36 -21.40 1.68
CA PHE A 171 -15.22 -22.21 2.10
C PHE A 171 -14.46 -22.72 0.88
N ARG A 172 -13.12 -22.68 0.94
CA ARG A 172 -12.31 -23.20 -0.17
C ARG A 172 -12.41 -24.71 -0.27
N GLU A 173 -12.79 -25.20 -1.45
CA GLU A 173 -12.80 -26.62 -1.79
C GLU A 173 -11.59 -27.02 -2.65
N PRO A 174 -11.09 -28.27 -2.57
CA PRO A 174 -9.96 -28.71 -3.40
C PRO A 174 -10.20 -28.64 -4.92
N SER A 175 -11.45 -28.61 -5.35
CA SER A 175 -11.85 -28.47 -6.76
C SER A 175 -11.92 -27.02 -7.25
N GLU A 176 -11.77 -26.05 -6.37
CA GLU A 176 -11.87 -24.64 -6.72
C GLU A 176 -10.51 -24.06 -7.17
N PRO A 177 -10.50 -23.23 -8.22
CA PRO A 177 -9.31 -22.49 -8.59
C PRO A 177 -8.82 -21.65 -7.41
N SER A 178 -7.52 -21.72 -7.12
CA SER A 178 -6.90 -20.89 -6.08
C SER A 178 -5.49 -20.48 -6.47
N SER A 179 -5.06 -19.35 -5.93
CA SER A 179 -3.73 -18.76 -6.07
C SER A 179 -3.26 -18.34 -4.68
N THR A 180 -2.08 -18.80 -4.28
CA THR A 180 -1.40 -18.26 -3.10
C THR A 180 -0.62 -17.02 -3.52
N THR A 181 -0.66 -15.97 -2.70
CA THR A 181 0.10 -14.75 -2.95
C THR A 181 1.60 -14.99 -2.80
N ASN A 182 2.39 -14.30 -3.61
CA ASN A 182 3.85 -14.33 -3.49
C ASN A 182 4.36 -13.33 -2.44
N GLU A 183 5.69 -13.22 -2.29
CA GLU A 183 6.41 -12.23 -1.47
C GLU A 183 6.16 -10.76 -1.85
N ALA A 184 5.29 -10.47 -2.82
CA ALA A 184 4.85 -9.12 -3.13
C ALA A 184 3.33 -8.96 -3.00
N GLY A 185 2.63 -9.99 -2.47
CA GLY A 185 1.18 -10.02 -2.32
C GLY A 185 0.42 -10.35 -3.61
N PHE A 186 1.10 -10.61 -4.73
CA PHE A 186 0.44 -10.82 -6.02
C PHE A 186 -0.19 -12.19 -6.15
N TYR A 187 -1.41 -12.24 -6.72
CA TYR A 187 -2.11 -13.46 -7.09
C TYR A 187 -2.59 -13.42 -8.55
N PHE A 188 -2.85 -14.58 -9.15
CA PHE A 188 -3.20 -14.68 -10.57
C PHE A 188 -4.11 -15.87 -10.90
N PHE A 189 -5.14 -15.61 -11.71
CA PHE A 189 -6.00 -16.59 -12.37
C PHE A 189 -6.03 -16.30 -13.88
N GLY A 190 -5.40 -17.18 -14.65
CA GLY A 190 -5.38 -17.13 -16.10
C GLY A 190 -6.46 -17.97 -16.74
N ASP A 191 -6.65 -17.75 -18.05
CA ASP A 191 -7.47 -18.60 -18.92
C ASP A 191 -8.92 -18.79 -18.44
N LEU A 192 -9.50 -17.76 -17.82
CA LEU A 192 -10.86 -17.79 -17.33
C LEU A 192 -11.86 -17.53 -18.46
N PRO A 193 -12.83 -18.43 -18.72
CA PRO A 193 -13.93 -18.12 -19.64
C PRO A 193 -14.68 -16.84 -19.22
N PRO A 194 -15.26 -16.08 -20.16
CA PRO A 194 -16.12 -14.95 -19.84
C PRO A 194 -17.25 -15.37 -18.93
N GLY A 195 -17.47 -14.63 -17.84
CA GLY A 195 -18.40 -14.99 -16.79
C GLY A 195 -18.29 -14.09 -15.57
N SER A 196 -19.16 -14.29 -14.59
CA SER A 196 -19.05 -13.61 -13.30
C SER A 196 -18.55 -14.60 -12.26
N TYR A 197 -17.46 -14.26 -11.60
CA TYR A 197 -16.81 -15.09 -10.58
C TYR A 197 -16.96 -14.45 -9.20
N LEU A 198 -16.98 -15.29 -8.16
CA LEU A 198 -16.92 -14.87 -6.76
C LEU A 198 -15.52 -15.14 -6.24
N LEU A 199 -14.77 -14.09 -5.98
CA LEU A 199 -13.42 -14.17 -5.45
C LEU A 199 -13.45 -14.02 -3.93
N ARG A 200 -12.67 -14.85 -3.23
CA ARG A 200 -12.52 -14.81 -1.78
C ARG A 200 -11.05 -14.93 -1.41
N ALA A 201 -10.69 -14.45 -0.24
CA ALA A 201 -9.36 -14.60 0.32
C ALA A 201 -9.41 -15.29 1.69
N GLU A 202 -8.54 -16.27 1.88
CA GLU A 202 -8.17 -16.83 3.18
C GLU A 202 -6.80 -16.21 3.55
N ILE A 203 -6.79 -15.40 4.61
CA ILE A 203 -5.60 -14.68 5.04
C ILE A 203 -4.97 -15.36 6.28
N PRO A 204 -3.64 -15.25 6.48
CA PRO A 204 -2.98 -15.71 7.68
C PRO A 204 -3.60 -15.13 8.96
N GLY A 205 -3.56 -15.92 10.04
CA GLY A 205 -4.09 -15.48 11.34
C GLY A 205 -3.34 -14.26 11.87
N GLY A 206 -4.07 -13.35 12.52
CA GLY A 206 -3.55 -12.07 13.00
C GLY A 206 -3.89 -10.88 12.11
N PHE A 207 -4.44 -11.12 10.90
CA PHE A 207 -4.94 -10.07 10.01
C PHE A 207 -6.45 -10.20 9.80
N GLU A 208 -7.08 -9.11 9.36
CA GLU A 208 -8.50 -9.05 9.00
C GLU A 208 -8.69 -8.52 7.58
N LEU A 209 -9.67 -9.05 6.85
CA LEU A 209 -10.03 -8.51 5.53
C LEU A 209 -10.80 -7.20 5.68
N LEU A 210 -10.48 -6.24 4.81
CA LEU A 210 -11.26 -5.03 4.65
C LEU A 210 -12.12 -5.13 3.38
N GLY A 211 -13.32 -4.55 3.42
CA GLY A 211 -14.21 -4.49 2.27
C GLY A 211 -15.02 -5.76 2.00
N ASP A 212 -15.43 -5.93 0.75
CA ASP A 212 -16.36 -6.97 0.34
C ASP A 212 -15.69 -8.36 0.31
N ASN A 213 -16.36 -9.35 0.90
CA ASN A 213 -16.00 -10.76 0.77
C ASN A 213 -17.29 -11.60 0.68
N PRO A 214 -17.69 -12.10 -0.51
CA PRO A 214 -16.89 -12.24 -1.73
C PRO A 214 -16.82 -10.97 -2.59
N ILE A 215 -15.76 -10.84 -3.37
CA ILE A 215 -15.60 -9.82 -4.42
C ILE A 215 -16.19 -10.37 -5.72
N GLN A 216 -17.06 -9.60 -6.39
CA GLN A 216 -17.60 -9.99 -7.70
C GLN A 216 -16.64 -9.59 -8.82
N ALA A 217 -16.27 -10.56 -9.67
CA ALA A 217 -15.33 -10.37 -10.75
C ALA A 217 -15.97 -10.69 -12.12
N PRO A 218 -16.47 -9.69 -12.86
CA PRO A 218 -16.95 -9.88 -14.23
C PRO A 218 -15.77 -10.00 -15.20
N VAL A 219 -15.53 -11.20 -15.71
CA VAL A 219 -14.48 -11.47 -16.69
C VAL A 219 -15.07 -11.48 -18.10
N ALA A 220 -14.42 -10.76 -19.01
CA ALA A 220 -14.69 -10.83 -20.43
C ALA A 220 -13.47 -11.37 -21.19
N ALA A 221 -13.69 -11.75 -22.45
CA ALA A 221 -12.62 -12.19 -23.33
C ALA A 221 -11.59 -11.06 -23.51
N ALA A 222 -10.30 -11.41 -23.50
CA ALA A 222 -9.18 -10.46 -23.63
C ALA A 222 -9.04 -9.41 -22.50
N THR A 223 -9.81 -9.50 -21.41
CA THR A 223 -9.72 -8.51 -20.33
C THR A 223 -8.84 -8.99 -19.20
N VAL A 224 -8.15 -8.03 -18.57
CA VAL A 224 -7.50 -8.21 -17.28
C VAL A 224 -8.35 -7.48 -16.24
N ASN A 225 -8.87 -8.22 -15.27
CA ASN A 225 -9.48 -7.65 -14.08
C ASN A 225 -8.41 -7.53 -13.01
N GLU A 226 -8.17 -6.32 -12.56
CA GLU A 226 -7.24 -6.02 -11.46
C GLU A 226 -8.08 -5.76 -10.21
N LEU A 227 -7.96 -6.65 -9.23
CA LEU A 227 -8.78 -6.66 -8.01
C LEU A 227 -7.85 -6.73 -6.80
N ASP A 228 -7.57 -5.61 -6.17
CA ASP A 228 -6.74 -5.61 -4.96
C ASP A 228 -7.60 -5.91 -3.72
N ILE A 229 -7.00 -6.60 -2.75
CA ILE A 229 -7.67 -7.11 -1.55
C ILE A 229 -6.97 -6.47 -0.33
N PRO A 230 -7.59 -5.45 0.30
CA PRO A 230 -7.03 -4.82 1.48
C PRO A 230 -7.20 -5.72 2.72
N VAL A 231 -6.15 -5.79 3.54
CA VAL A 231 -6.17 -6.39 4.88
C VAL A 231 -5.67 -5.40 5.91
N ILE A 232 -6.00 -5.61 7.19
CA ILE A 232 -5.48 -4.83 8.31
C ILE A 232 -4.80 -5.74 9.32
N ASP A 233 -3.73 -5.26 9.95
CA ASP A 233 -3.17 -5.83 11.19
C ASP A 233 -3.82 -5.11 12.38
N PRO A 234 -4.91 -5.63 12.97
CA PRO A 234 -5.62 -4.95 14.04
C PRO A 234 -4.79 -4.88 15.33
N ASN A 235 -5.07 -3.87 16.14
CA ASN A 235 -4.39 -3.62 17.41
C ASN A 235 -2.89 -3.48 17.24
N SER A 236 -2.48 -2.72 16.22
CA SER A 236 -1.07 -2.53 15.89
C SER A 236 -0.69 -1.06 15.89
N VAL A 237 0.59 -0.82 16.13
CA VAL A 237 1.25 0.46 15.90
C VAL A 237 2.32 0.24 14.85
N TYR A 238 2.35 1.08 13.82
CA TYR A 238 3.29 0.94 12.71
C TYR A 238 3.77 2.29 12.23
N GLY A 239 4.86 2.30 11.48
CA GLY A 239 5.33 3.48 10.80
C GLY A 239 6.71 3.30 10.23
N ARG A 240 7.36 4.42 9.90
CA ARG A 240 8.74 4.45 9.42
C ARG A 240 9.58 5.35 10.28
N VAL A 241 10.83 4.94 10.47
CA VAL A 241 11.90 5.81 10.96
C VAL A 241 12.69 6.28 9.74
N ILE A 242 12.61 7.57 9.42
CA ILE A 242 13.13 8.15 8.18
C ILE A 242 14.35 9.01 8.48
N ARG A 243 15.41 8.91 7.68
CA ARG A 243 16.52 9.87 7.74
C ARG A 243 16.12 11.13 6.98
N ASP A 244 15.78 12.16 7.73
CA ASP A 244 15.54 13.48 7.20
C ASP A 244 16.85 14.04 6.63
N LEU A 245 16.94 14.07 5.30
CA LEU A 245 18.15 14.49 4.59
C LEU A 245 18.08 15.94 4.14
N ASN A 246 17.09 16.71 4.56
CA ASN A 246 17.07 18.15 4.32
C ASN A 246 16.76 18.96 5.59
N GLY A 247 16.41 18.29 6.68
CA GLY A 247 16.15 18.85 8.00
C GLY A 247 14.78 19.49 8.14
N ASP A 248 13.82 19.23 7.24
CA ASP A 248 12.53 19.92 7.22
C ASP A 248 11.40 19.22 7.99
N GLY A 249 11.69 18.07 8.60
CA GLY A 249 10.75 17.34 9.44
C GLY A 249 9.62 16.65 8.67
N LEU A 250 9.56 16.77 7.34
CA LEU A 250 8.52 16.19 6.50
C LEU A 250 9.08 15.03 5.67
N PRO A 251 8.65 13.78 5.91
CA PRO A 251 9.06 12.64 5.09
C PRO A 251 8.93 12.87 3.58
N GLN A 252 9.99 12.59 2.83
CA GLN A 252 9.99 12.69 1.36
C GLN A 252 10.45 11.42 0.64
N PRO A 253 10.07 11.26 -0.64
CA PRO A 253 10.50 10.16 -1.49
C PRO A 253 12.03 9.95 -1.56
N SER A 254 12.78 11.04 -1.47
CA SER A 254 14.25 11.02 -1.57
C SER A 254 14.94 10.63 -0.26
N GLU A 255 14.18 10.49 0.82
CA GLU A 255 14.70 10.28 2.16
C GLU A 255 14.67 8.80 2.53
N PRO A 256 15.84 8.20 2.77
CA PRO A 256 15.93 6.79 3.06
C PRO A 256 15.47 6.50 4.50
N GLY A 257 14.90 5.31 4.70
CA GLY A 257 14.66 4.81 6.05
C GLY A 257 15.93 4.57 6.85
N GLN A 258 15.78 4.50 8.17
CA GLN A 258 16.81 4.12 9.12
C GLN A 258 16.56 2.71 9.65
N MET A 259 17.43 1.79 9.27
CA MET A 259 17.47 0.42 9.79
C MET A 259 18.03 0.35 11.21
N GLY A 260 17.56 -0.63 11.98
CA GLY A 260 18.19 -1.03 13.24
C GLY A 260 17.77 -0.22 14.48
N ILE A 261 16.74 0.63 14.36
CA ILE A 261 16.21 1.37 15.51
C ILE A 261 15.29 0.46 16.32
N ASN A 262 15.55 0.34 17.61
CA ASN A 262 14.70 -0.40 18.53
C ASN A 262 13.50 0.45 18.92
N ILE A 263 12.29 -0.06 18.71
CA ILE A 263 11.05 0.58 19.18
C ILE A 263 10.47 -0.25 20.31
N GLU A 264 10.14 0.39 21.42
CA GLU A 264 9.40 -0.14 22.54
C GLU A 264 8.02 0.54 22.63
N ILE A 265 6.95 -0.24 22.83
CA ILE A 265 5.61 0.27 23.11
C ILE A 265 5.23 -0.19 24.51
N VAL A 266 4.97 0.77 25.39
CA VAL A 266 4.59 0.54 26.79
C VAL A 266 3.10 0.82 26.97
N ASP A 267 2.35 -0.12 27.54
CA ASP A 267 0.94 0.11 27.90
C ASP A 267 0.79 0.78 29.27
N GLY A 268 -0.43 1.23 29.60
CA GLY A 268 -0.72 1.86 30.90
C GLY A 268 -0.54 0.96 32.14
N GLU A 269 -0.23 -0.33 31.97
CA GLU A 269 0.10 -1.29 33.03
C GLU A 269 1.61 -1.52 33.15
N GLY A 270 2.41 -0.96 32.24
CA GLY A 270 3.86 -1.11 32.17
C GLY A 270 4.32 -2.35 31.40
N ASN A 271 3.44 -3.02 30.64
CA ASN A 271 3.85 -4.10 29.75
C ASN A 271 4.55 -3.51 28.52
N ILE A 272 5.64 -4.14 28.09
CA ILE A 272 6.50 -3.64 27.00
C ILE A 272 6.47 -4.60 25.82
N SER A 273 6.13 -4.08 24.65
CA SER A 273 6.27 -4.74 23.35
C SER A 273 7.42 -4.12 22.57
N ARG A 274 8.16 -4.89 21.77
CA ARG A 274 9.36 -4.39 21.06
C ARG A 274 9.42 -4.84 19.61
N THR A 275 10.01 -4.01 18.76
CA THR A 275 10.43 -4.37 17.40
C THR A 275 11.68 -3.58 17.01
N THR A 276 12.25 -3.88 15.84
CA THR A 276 13.37 -3.14 15.27
C THR A 276 13.06 -2.75 13.84
N THR A 277 13.46 -1.55 13.40
CA THR A 277 13.23 -1.11 12.02
C THR A 277 13.98 -1.94 10.99
N GLY A 278 13.31 -2.25 9.88
CA GLY A 278 13.89 -2.89 8.71
C GLY A 278 14.75 -1.95 7.86
N ASP A 279 15.28 -2.47 6.75
CA ASP A 279 16.19 -1.75 5.84
C ASP A 279 15.60 -0.44 5.28
N ASP A 280 14.28 -0.37 5.14
CA ASP A 280 13.52 0.80 4.68
C ASP A 280 13.00 1.67 5.84
N GLY A 281 13.48 1.43 7.06
CA GLY A 281 13.06 2.13 8.27
C GLY A 281 11.68 1.74 8.78
N PHE A 282 10.96 0.84 8.11
CA PHE A 282 9.62 0.43 8.53
C PHE A 282 9.66 -0.40 9.82
N TYR A 283 8.63 -0.23 10.64
CA TYR A 283 8.37 -1.08 11.79
C TYR A 283 6.87 -1.26 12.01
N ILE A 284 6.52 -2.38 12.63
CA ILE A 284 5.19 -2.67 13.16
C ILE A 284 5.30 -3.45 14.47
N ILE A 285 4.43 -3.12 15.42
CA ILE A 285 4.20 -3.84 16.66
C ILE A 285 2.74 -4.25 16.67
N SER A 286 2.50 -5.53 16.42
CA SER A 286 1.16 -6.13 16.35
C SER A 286 0.69 -6.66 17.71
N ASN A 287 -0.59 -7.03 17.80
CA ASN A 287 -1.18 -7.68 18.98
C ASN A 287 -1.07 -6.87 20.28
N LEU A 288 -1.13 -5.55 20.20
CA LEU A 288 -1.21 -4.70 21.39
C LEU A 288 -2.52 -4.99 22.14
N ASN A 289 -2.45 -5.04 23.46
CA ASN A 289 -3.61 -5.37 24.27
C ASN A 289 -4.63 -4.22 24.29
N THR A 290 -5.65 -4.30 23.45
CA THR A 290 -6.80 -3.37 23.40
C THR A 290 -8.10 -4.03 23.91
N GLU A 291 -7.99 -5.10 24.70
CA GLU A 291 -9.16 -5.89 25.12
C GLU A 291 -10.23 -5.02 25.82
N ILE A 292 -11.47 -5.18 25.39
CA ILE A 292 -12.62 -4.50 25.98
C ILE A 292 -13.15 -5.33 27.16
N PRO A 293 -13.11 -4.83 28.41
CA PRO A 293 -13.56 -5.61 29.57
C PRO A 293 -15.03 -6.02 29.46
N GLY A 294 -15.29 -7.33 29.51
CA GLY A 294 -16.64 -7.89 29.49
C GLY A 294 -17.31 -7.91 28.10
N ARG A 295 -16.55 -7.70 27.01
CA ARG A 295 -17.05 -7.84 25.62
C ARG A 295 -17.61 -9.23 25.33
N ASP A 296 -16.92 -10.26 25.81
CA ASP A 296 -17.33 -11.66 25.62
C ASP A 296 -18.31 -12.16 26.69
N ASP A 297 -18.76 -11.29 27.60
CA ASP A 297 -19.77 -11.68 28.58
C ASP A 297 -21.16 -11.69 27.93
N PRO A 298 -21.77 -12.86 27.69
CA PRO A 298 -23.11 -12.93 27.11
C PRO A 298 -24.19 -12.31 28.02
N GLN A 299 -23.86 -11.99 29.28
CA GLN A 299 -24.73 -11.30 30.23
C GLN A 299 -24.58 -9.77 30.18
N ASN A 300 -23.61 -9.23 29.45
CA ASN A 300 -23.39 -7.79 29.27
C ASN A 300 -23.53 -7.35 27.80
N PRO A 301 -24.75 -7.37 27.23
CA PRO A 301 -24.98 -6.94 25.85
C PRO A 301 -24.70 -5.44 25.63
N PHE A 302 -24.63 -4.64 26.71
CA PHE A 302 -24.33 -3.21 26.62
C PHE A 302 -22.87 -2.95 26.26
N ALA A 303 -21.92 -3.74 26.76
CA ALA A 303 -20.51 -3.60 26.38
C ALA A 303 -20.31 -3.81 24.86
N ASN A 304 -20.94 -4.84 24.30
CA ASN A 304 -20.92 -5.11 22.86
C ASN A 304 -21.62 -4.02 22.03
N PHE A 305 -22.70 -3.43 22.55
CA PHE A 305 -23.39 -2.34 21.85
C PHE A 305 -22.52 -1.08 21.82
N ILE A 306 -22.00 -0.64 22.98
CA ILE A 306 -21.15 0.55 23.06
C ILE A 306 -19.85 0.36 22.27
N ALA A 307 -19.23 -0.82 22.30
CA ALA A 307 -18.03 -1.10 21.50
C ALA A 307 -18.25 -0.94 19.99
N ARG A 308 -19.49 -1.13 19.50
CA ARG A 308 -19.82 -0.93 18.08
C ARG A 308 -20.24 0.50 17.76
N THR A 309 -20.85 1.22 18.70
CA THR A 309 -21.42 2.55 18.46
C THR A 309 -20.54 3.70 18.91
N GLU A 310 -19.67 3.46 19.89
CA GLU A 310 -18.77 4.42 20.54
C GLU A 310 -17.42 3.71 20.86
N PRO A 311 -16.74 3.09 19.87
CA PRO A 311 -15.50 2.33 20.08
C PRO A 311 -14.37 3.14 20.74
N GLU A 312 -14.33 4.45 20.47
CA GLU A 312 -13.37 5.39 21.03
C GLU A 312 -13.38 5.43 22.57
N ARG A 313 -14.49 5.06 23.21
CA ARG A 313 -14.58 5.00 24.68
C ARG A 313 -13.73 3.91 25.32
N PHE A 314 -13.27 2.96 24.51
CA PHE A 314 -12.41 1.86 24.93
C PHE A 314 -10.98 2.00 24.41
N ALA A 315 -10.65 3.16 23.85
CA ALA A 315 -9.31 3.39 23.38
C ALA A 315 -8.32 3.34 24.55
N ARG A 316 -7.14 2.74 24.31
CA ARG A 316 -6.10 2.58 25.32
C ARG A 316 -4.90 3.44 24.98
N GLY A 317 -4.32 4.04 26.03
CA GLY A 317 -3.08 4.77 25.94
C GLY A 317 -1.88 3.84 25.93
N PHE A 318 -0.97 4.09 25.01
CA PHE A 318 0.36 3.48 24.92
C PHE A 318 1.39 4.59 24.79
N VAL A 319 2.63 4.30 25.15
CA VAL A 319 3.79 5.18 24.95
C VAL A 319 4.77 4.47 24.02
N ALA A 320 5.08 5.09 22.88
CA ALA A 320 6.12 4.62 21.97
C ALA A 320 7.46 5.26 22.31
N ASP A 321 8.47 4.45 22.61
CA ASP A 321 9.85 4.82 22.88
C ASP A 321 10.74 4.24 21.76
N PHE A 322 11.61 5.05 21.14
CA PHE A 322 12.48 4.65 20.04
C PHE A 322 13.92 4.34 20.48
N GLY A 323 14.12 4.17 21.80
CA GLY A 323 15.35 3.69 22.42
C GLY A 323 16.47 4.73 22.47
N VAL A 324 17.40 4.52 23.41
CA VAL A 324 18.56 5.40 23.68
C VAL A 324 19.78 5.17 22.77
N ASP A 325 19.69 4.22 21.82
CA ASP A 325 20.78 3.85 20.91
C ASP A 325 20.80 4.68 19.61
N LEU A 326 20.01 5.77 19.56
CA LEU A 326 19.92 6.64 18.39
C LEU A 326 21.21 7.45 18.19
N PRO A 327 21.81 7.44 16.99
CA PRO A 327 22.88 8.37 16.65
C PRO A 327 22.33 9.81 16.66
N SER A 328 23.02 10.69 17.39
CA SER A 328 22.82 12.11 17.66
C SER A 328 21.51 12.83 17.27
N SER A 329 20.92 13.55 18.22
CA SER A 329 19.79 14.50 18.07
C SER A 329 18.64 14.02 17.20
N ALA A 330 18.36 12.72 17.22
CA ALA A 330 17.14 12.17 16.68
C ALA A 330 15.93 12.79 17.39
N TYR A 331 15.47 13.95 16.92
CA TYR A 331 14.15 14.45 17.26
C TYR A 331 13.14 13.56 16.54
N ILE A 332 12.74 12.47 17.19
CA ILE A 332 11.68 11.58 16.74
C ILE A 332 10.37 12.37 16.81
N PHE A 333 10.05 13.11 15.76
CA PHE A 333 8.67 13.58 15.61
C PHE A 333 7.88 12.47 14.99
N THR A 334 6.91 11.97 15.76
CA THR A 334 5.89 11.13 15.19
C THR A 334 4.85 12.00 14.53
N SER A 335 4.43 11.67 13.33
CA SER A 335 3.09 12.06 12.91
C SER A 335 2.09 11.04 13.46
N PRO A 336 1.10 11.45 14.28
CA PRO A 336 0.81 12.82 14.70
C PRO A 336 1.69 13.30 15.88
N VAL A 337 1.95 14.61 15.93
CA VAL A 337 2.74 15.27 16.99
C VAL A 337 2.17 14.89 18.36
N PRO A 338 3.01 14.45 19.33
CA PRO A 338 2.52 13.95 20.61
C PRO A 338 1.65 14.99 21.36
N PRO A 339 0.61 14.54 22.10
CA PRO A 339 -0.14 15.41 22.99
C PRO A 339 0.76 16.02 24.09
N VAL A 340 0.33 17.18 24.58
CA VAL A 340 0.98 17.98 25.61
C VAL A 340 1.49 17.17 26.81
N GLY A 341 2.80 17.25 27.11
CA GLY A 341 3.39 16.85 28.40
C GLY A 341 4.12 15.52 28.46
N GLU A 342 4.43 14.90 27.32
CA GLU A 342 5.23 13.67 27.23
C GLU A 342 6.62 13.96 26.61
N PHE A 343 7.64 13.19 27.01
CA PHE A 343 9.04 13.43 26.68
C PHE A 343 9.30 13.40 25.15
N PRO A 344 10.22 14.22 24.62
CA PRO A 344 10.70 14.05 23.25
C PRO A 344 11.36 12.68 23.09
N GLY A 345 10.72 11.79 22.32
CA GLY A 345 11.09 10.38 22.15
C GLY A 345 10.08 9.38 22.72
N GLU A 346 9.16 9.86 23.57
CA GLU A 346 7.97 9.14 24.04
C GLU A 346 6.72 9.70 23.35
N ILE A 347 5.96 8.84 22.68
CA ILE A 347 4.76 9.26 21.96
C ILE A 347 3.54 8.56 22.49
N GLY A 348 2.63 9.35 23.06
CA GLY A 348 1.29 8.97 23.45
C GLY A 348 0.45 8.53 22.26
N VAL A 349 0.08 7.26 22.28
CA VAL A 349 -0.75 6.62 21.26
C VAL A 349 -2.06 6.20 21.90
N GLU A 350 -3.14 6.72 21.36
CA GLU A 350 -4.48 6.24 21.70
C GLU A 350 -4.90 5.22 20.63
N LEU A 351 -4.99 3.95 20.99
CA LEU A 351 -5.37 2.89 20.07
C LEU A 351 -6.79 2.43 20.36
N ILE A 352 -7.67 2.61 19.38
CA ILE A 352 -9.03 2.09 19.42
C ILE A 352 -8.97 0.58 19.13
N PRO A 353 -9.75 -0.27 19.81
CA PRO A 353 -9.77 -1.70 19.54
C PRO A 353 -10.08 -2.02 18.07
N GLU A 354 -9.39 -3.02 17.52
CA GLU A 354 -9.44 -3.47 16.12
C GLU A 354 -8.86 -2.47 15.11
N GLU A 355 -8.23 -1.39 15.55
CA GLU A 355 -7.55 -0.43 14.68
C GLU A 355 -6.03 -0.62 14.66
N ALA A 356 -5.43 -0.12 13.59
CA ALA A 356 -3.99 0.10 13.49
C ALA A 356 -3.74 1.60 13.53
N ARG A 357 -2.68 2.04 14.23
CA ARG A 357 -2.32 3.46 14.30
C ARG A 357 -0.94 3.71 13.73
N GLN A 358 -0.88 4.62 12.77
CA GLN A 358 0.37 5.06 12.19
C GLN A 358 1.11 6.06 13.09
N ILE A 359 2.41 5.88 13.16
CA ILE A 359 3.37 6.69 13.90
C ILE A 359 4.64 6.78 13.05
N ASN A 360 4.74 7.80 12.20
CA ASN A 360 5.96 7.98 11.40
C ASN A 360 6.95 8.84 12.15
N SER A 361 8.14 8.34 12.38
CA SER A 361 9.22 9.02 13.06
C SER A 361 10.24 9.56 12.08
N THR A 362 10.55 10.84 12.21
CA THR A 362 11.64 11.44 11.44
C THR A 362 12.89 11.49 12.32
N LEU A 363 14.01 10.94 11.86
CA LEU A 363 15.33 11.17 12.45
C LEU A 363 15.95 12.34 11.72
N VAL A 364 16.01 13.49 12.39
CA VAL A 364 16.65 14.67 11.84
C VAL A 364 18.17 14.47 11.79
N PHE A 365 18.69 14.04 10.64
CA PHE A 365 20.11 14.05 10.35
C PHE A 365 20.42 15.36 9.63
N ASN A 366 20.67 16.43 10.39
CA ASN A 366 20.85 17.74 9.79
C ASN A 366 21.95 17.75 8.69
N PRO A 367 21.58 18.03 7.43
CA PRO A 367 22.49 18.19 6.29
C PRO A 367 22.63 19.66 5.85
N ALA A 368 22.00 20.61 6.55
CA ALA A 368 22.10 22.04 6.25
C ALA A 368 23.48 22.63 6.62
N GLY A 369 24.32 21.86 7.32
CA GLY A 369 25.74 22.12 7.47
C GLY A 369 26.52 21.62 6.25
N THR A 370 27.03 22.53 5.42
CA THR A 370 28.22 22.22 4.56
C THR A 370 29.41 21.73 5.39
N VAL A 371 29.36 21.90 6.70
CA VAL A 371 30.31 21.39 7.68
C VAL A 371 29.89 19.98 8.10
N LEU A 372 30.44 18.98 7.41
CA LEU A 372 30.30 17.59 7.85
C LEU A 372 30.96 17.41 9.23
N PRO A 373 30.29 16.74 10.18
CA PRO A 373 30.90 16.43 11.46
C PRO A 373 32.14 15.57 11.23
N VAL A 374 33.23 15.96 11.89
CA VAL A 374 34.50 15.22 11.91
C VAL A 374 34.62 14.47 13.23
N PRO A 375 35.49 13.44 13.34
CA PRO A 375 35.68 12.75 14.61
C PRO A 375 35.94 13.72 15.78
N ASN A 376 35.27 13.47 16.91
CA ASN A 376 35.32 14.30 18.12
C ASN A 376 34.82 15.75 17.91
N SER A 377 33.64 15.90 17.29
CA SER A 377 33.02 17.19 17.04
C SER A 377 31.53 17.21 17.39
N ILE A 378 31.02 18.41 17.65
CA ILE A 378 29.57 18.70 17.75
C ILE A 378 29.28 19.78 16.73
N ALA A 379 28.38 19.51 15.79
CA ALA A 379 27.97 20.47 14.76
C ALA A 379 26.46 20.72 14.83
N GLY A 380 25.97 21.79 14.23
CA GLY A 380 24.53 22.03 14.21
C GLY A 380 24.12 23.27 13.44
N VAL A 381 22.82 23.57 13.51
CA VAL A 381 22.20 24.78 12.94
C VAL A 381 21.41 25.52 14.01
N VAL A 382 21.40 26.84 13.92
CA VAL A 382 20.47 27.70 14.64
C VAL A 382 19.49 28.31 13.64
N PHE A 383 18.20 28.26 13.94
CA PHE A 383 17.15 28.77 13.06
C PHE A 383 16.07 29.54 13.82
N ASN A 384 15.34 30.36 13.09
CA ASN A 384 14.19 31.11 13.56
C ASN A 384 12.94 30.27 13.36
N ASP A 385 12.43 29.72 14.46
CA ASP A 385 11.22 28.92 14.54
C ASP A 385 10.00 29.83 14.64
N LEU A 386 9.33 30.07 13.51
CA LEU A 386 8.24 31.05 13.43
C LEU A 386 6.95 30.57 14.11
N ASN A 387 6.73 29.25 14.16
CA ASN A 387 5.47 28.65 14.64
C ASN A 387 5.63 27.96 16.00
N ALA A 388 6.84 27.94 16.55
CA ALA A 388 7.24 27.35 17.82
C ALA A 388 7.01 25.83 17.91
N ASN A 389 7.13 25.11 16.79
CA ASN A 389 6.96 23.66 16.72
C ASN A 389 8.28 22.87 16.86
N SER A 390 9.41 23.56 17.02
CA SER A 390 10.77 23.00 17.13
C SER A 390 11.30 22.31 15.87
N LEU A 391 10.70 22.56 14.70
CA LEU A 391 11.10 22.03 13.40
C LEU A 391 11.68 23.13 12.52
N LEU A 392 12.72 22.85 11.75
CA LEU A 392 13.22 23.76 10.71
C LEU A 392 12.37 23.59 9.45
N ASP A 393 11.13 24.08 9.44
CA ASP A 393 10.14 23.71 8.43
C ASP A 393 9.57 24.90 7.62
N VAL A 394 8.62 24.58 6.74
CA VAL A 394 7.70 25.57 6.17
C VAL A 394 6.37 25.40 6.86
N ASP A 395 5.93 26.42 7.59
CA ASP A 395 4.67 26.40 8.32
C ASP A 395 3.52 25.97 7.38
N PRO A 396 2.85 24.83 7.64
CA PRO A 396 1.82 24.30 6.75
C PRO A 396 0.56 25.17 6.70
N ILE A 397 0.38 26.08 7.67
CA ILE A 397 -0.74 27.01 7.76
C ILE A 397 -0.42 28.30 6.99
N THR A 398 0.75 28.89 7.24
CA THR A 398 1.10 30.21 6.67
C THR A 398 1.93 30.13 5.39
N GLY A 399 2.58 29.00 5.12
CA GLY A 399 3.53 28.80 4.02
C GLY A 399 4.85 29.56 4.21
N SER A 400 5.12 30.08 5.42
CA SER A 400 6.34 30.83 5.72
C SER A 400 7.44 29.85 6.09
N PRO A 401 8.61 29.89 5.43
CA PRO A 401 9.74 29.05 5.81
C PRO A 401 10.44 29.62 7.04
N ASP A 402 10.86 28.72 7.91
CA ASP A 402 11.85 29.03 8.94
C ASP A 402 13.20 29.36 8.30
N ALA A 403 13.90 30.31 8.92
CA ALA A 403 15.10 30.90 8.36
C ALA A 403 16.32 30.61 9.25
N PRO A 404 17.49 30.25 8.70
CA PRO A 404 18.70 30.13 9.50
C PRO A 404 19.09 31.47 10.13
N ILE A 405 19.66 31.43 11.32
CA ILE A 405 20.11 32.63 12.04
C ILE A 405 21.62 32.80 11.87
N GLU A 406 22.04 33.80 11.11
CA GLU A 406 23.45 34.19 10.99
C GLU A 406 23.94 34.95 12.24
N GLY A 407 25.11 34.59 12.74
CA GLY A 407 25.76 35.29 13.84
C GLY A 407 25.21 34.99 15.25
N ALA A 408 24.32 34.00 15.39
CA ALA A 408 23.91 33.49 16.70
C ALA A 408 25.13 32.93 17.45
N ARG A 409 25.28 33.28 18.74
CA ARG A 409 26.37 32.75 19.56
C ARG A 409 25.92 31.45 20.21
N VAL A 410 26.66 30.38 19.93
CA VAL A 410 26.45 29.04 20.49
C VAL A 410 27.60 28.71 21.42
N TYR A 411 27.34 28.12 22.57
CA TYR A 411 28.35 27.74 23.54
C TYR A 411 28.09 26.39 24.19
N ILE A 412 29.17 25.76 24.66
CA ILE A 412 29.12 24.58 25.52
C ILE A 412 29.09 25.09 26.96
N ASP A 413 27.97 24.89 27.62
CA ASP A 413 27.79 25.21 29.03
C ASP A 413 28.42 24.08 29.87
N LEU A 414 29.55 24.38 30.50
CA LEU A 414 30.37 23.40 31.21
C LEU A 414 30.00 23.29 32.70
N ASP A 415 29.42 24.33 33.28
CA ASP A 415 29.00 24.36 34.69
C ASP A 415 27.48 24.43 34.88
N ASP A 416 26.74 24.42 33.78
CA ASP A 416 25.28 24.44 33.70
C ASP A 416 24.64 25.61 34.45
N ASP A 417 25.23 26.79 34.33
CA ASP A 417 24.68 28.00 34.93
C ASP A 417 23.76 28.78 33.97
N GLY A 418 23.72 28.39 32.69
CA GLY A 418 22.93 29.05 31.65
C GLY A 418 23.50 30.38 31.16
N GLU A 419 24.72 30.73 31.57
CA GLU A 419 25.44 31.93 31.16
C GLU A 419 26.78 31.58 30.51
N LEU A 420 27.19 32.32 29.47
CA LEU A 420 28.49 32.07 28.84
C LEU A 420 29.65 32.51 29.76
N GLY A 421 30.35 31.52 30.31
CA GLY A 421 31.57 31.66 31.09
C GLY A 421 32.82 31.97 30.24
N GLY A 422 33.88 32.47 30.89
CA GLY A 422 35.14 32.79 30.21
C GLY A 422 35.98 31.57 29.79
N ASP A 423 35.71 30.42 30.41
CA ASP A 423 36.42 29.15 30.19
C ASP A 423 35.65 28.21 29.25
N GLU A 424 34.50 28.66 28.76
CA GLU A 424 33.56 27.86 27.98
C GLU A 424 33.80 27.97 26.46
N PRO A 425 33.85 26.84 25.74
CA PRO A 425 33.92 26.85 24.29
C PRO A 425 32.70 27.54 23.70
N SER A 426 32.91 28.54 22.85
CA SER A 426 31.85 29.22 22.09
C SER A 426 32.24 29.45 20.64
N THR A 427 31.22 29.57 19.79
CA THR A 427 31.33 29.84 18.36
C THR A 427 30.14 30.70 17.90
N THR A 428 30.19 31.19 16.66
CA THR A 428 29.09 31.95 16.05
C THR A 428 28.66 31.27 14.76
N THR A 429 27.36 31.27 14.51
CA THR A 429 26.81 30.67 13.28
C THR A 429 27.20 31.45 12.02
N ASP A 430 27.34 30.74 10.90
CA ASP A 430 27.56 31.32 9.58
C ASP A 430 26.26 31.82 8.91
N PHE A 431 26.34 32.31 7.66
CA PHE A 431 25.17 32.81 6.90
C PHE A 431 24.07 31.78 6.67
N SER A 432 24.38 30.49 6.86
CA SER A 432 23.44 29.37 6.77
C SER A 432 23.03 28.87 8.16
N GLY A 433 23.33 29.62 9.23
CA GLY A 433 22.98 29.24 10.59
C GLY A 433 23.88 28.15 11.19
N ASN A 434 24.95 27.73 10.52
CA ASN A 434 25.72 26.56 10.92
C ASN A 434 26.80 26.87 11.94
N PHE A 435 27.05 25.94 12.87
CA PHE A 435 28.14 26.00 13.83
C PHE A 435 28.87 24.65 13.99
N ILE A 436 30.09 24.68 14.52
CA ILE A 436 30.85 23.48 14.89
C ILE A 436 31.80 23.73 16.06
N PHE A 437 31.87 22.75 16.97
CA PHE A 437 32.90 22.54 17.96
C PHE A 437 33.76 21.35 17.54
N THR A 438 35.09 21.47 17.62
CA THR A 438 36.02 20.41 17.20
C THR A 438 37.02 20.10 18.30
N ASN A 439 37.68 18.94 18.20
CA ASN A 439 38.67 18.46 19.17
C ASN A 439 38.09 18.32 20.59
N LEU A 440 36.84 17.87 20.66
CA LEU A 440 36.19 17.58 21.93
C LEU A 440 36.80 16.31 22.54
N SER A 441 36.77 16.22 23.86
CA SER A 441 37.24 15.02 24.54
C SER A 441 36.09 14.03 24.65
N PRO A 442 36.35 12.72 24.62
CA PRO A 442 35.32 11.74 24.93
C PRO A 442 34.78 11.98 26.33
N THR A 443 33.46 11.94 26.47
CA THR A 443 32.77 11.96 27.76
C THR A 443 32.89 10.57 28.41
N LEU A 444 32.73 10.49 29.73
CA LEU A 444 32.83 9.21 30.43
C LEU A 444 31.70 8.25 30.00
N PRO A 445 31.94 6.92 30.08
CA PRO A 445 31.00 5.93 29.55
C PRO A 445 29.70 5.90 30.36
N ILE A 446 28.59 5.91 29.63
CA ILE A 446 27.22 5.75 30.10
C ILE A 446 27.09 4.53 31.03
N ASP A 447 26.31 4.66 32.11
CA ASP A 447 25.99 3.52 32.98
C ASP A 447 25.25 2.45 32.15
N PRO A 448 25.82 1.25 31.99
CA PRO A 448 25.25 0.19 31.16
C PRO A 448 23.93 -0.38 31.70
N LEU A 449 23.53 -0.03 32.92
CA LEU A 449 22.28 -0.47 33.53
C LEU A 449 21.13 0.52 33.33
N THR A 450 21.44 1.82 33.20
CA THR A 450 20.43 2.88 33.08
C THR A 450 20.38 3.50 31.70
N GLY A 451 21.45 3.39 30.90
CA GLY A 451 21.53 4.07 29.61
C GLY A 451 21.80 5.57 29.70
N PHE A 452 22.02 6.11 30.91
CA PHE A 452 22.29 7.54 31.14
C PHE A 452 23.73 7.79 31.60
N ALA A 453 24.34 8.87 31.08
CA ALA A 453 25.53 9.48 31.67
C ALA A 453 25.10 10.53 32.71
N PRO A 454 25.84 10.72 33.81
CA PRO A 454 25.64 11.87 34.68
C PRO A 454 25.74 13.17 33.86
N ILE A 455 24.82 14.10 34.07
CA ILE A 455 24.80 15.42 33.40
C ILE A 455 26.11 16.21 33.56
N GLU A 456 26.83 16.01 34.65
CA GLU A 456 28.15 16.62 34.91
C GLU A 456 29.26 16.06 34.00
N GLU A 457 28.95 15.05 33.18
CA GLU A 457 29.87 14.37 32.29
C GLU A 457 29.42 14.45 30.82
N THR A 458 28.41 15.26 30.48
CA THR A 458 27.93 15.49 29.11
C THR A 458 28.24 16.91 28.62
N TYR A 459 28.18 17.13 27.31
CA TYR A 459 28.24 18.47 26.72
C TYR A 459 26.84 19.06 26.60
N VAL A 460 26.54 20.10 27.39
CA VAL A 460 25.29 20.87 27.29
C VAL A 460 25.48 22.00 26.28
N ILE A 461 24.66 22.07 25.23
CA ILE A 461 24.80 23.09 24.18
C ILE A 461 23.69 24.14 24.31
N ARG A 462 24.09 25.41 24.33
CA ARG A 462 23.19 26.56 24.46
C ARG A 462 23.44 27.60 23.38
N VAL A 463 22.45 28.46 23.17
CA VAL A 463 22.50 29.62 22.27
C VAL A 463 22.11 30.88 23.04
N GLU A 464 22.93 31.93 22.93
CA GLU A 464 22.58 33.25 23.47
C GLU A 464 21.38 33.82 22.67
N PRO A 465 20.39 34.44 23.34
CA PRO A 465 19.28 35.09 22.65
C PRO A 465 19.76 36.11 21.60
N THR A 466 19.33 35.92 20.36
CA THR A 466 19.49 36.92 19.29
C THR A 466 18.28 37.86 19.34
N ASP A 467 18.53 39.14 19.61
CA ASP A 467 17.57 40.27 19.53
C ASP A 467 16.07 39.97 19.32
N ASN A 468 15.30 39.93 20.42
CA ASN A 468 13.83 39.71 20.52
C ASN A 468 13.33 38.28 20.23
N GLN A 469 14.20 37.30 19.96
CA GLN A 469 13.87 35.87 19.90
C GLN A 469 14.43 35.16 21.13
N GLU A 470 13.75 35.36 22.27
CA GLU A 470 14.27 34.93 23.57
C GLU A 470 13.93 33.48 23.93
N ASN A 471 13.10 32.80 23.13
CA ASN A 471 12.59 31.50 23.50
C ASN A 471 13.22 30.38 22.69
N LEU A 472 14.01 29.54 23.35
CA LEU A 472 14.40 28.26 22.81
C LEU A 472 13.17 27.36 22.65
N THR A 473 12.87 26.95 21.42
CA THR A 473 11.76 26.04 21.11
C THR A 473 12.21 24.60 21.17
N THR A 474 13.41 24.31 20.68
CA THR A 474 14.04 22.99 20.75
C THR A 474 14.51 22.67 22.18
N PRO A 475 14.34 21.44 22.67
CA PRO A 475 14.93 21.00 23.93
C PRO A 475 16.46 21.16 23.98
N ILE A 476 17.02 21.38 25.18
CA ILE A 476 18.47 21.51 25.39
C ILE A 476 19.14 20.12 25.24
N PRO A 477 20.10 19.96 24.32
CA PRO A 477 20.79 18.68 24.13
C PRO A 477 21.91 18.48 25.14
N ALA A 478 21.98 17.28 25.73
CA ALA A 478 23.04 16.82 26.61
C ALA A 478 23.83 15.69 25.96
N ILE A 479 24.99 16.01 25.39
CA ILE A 479 25.68 15.15 24.45
C ILE A 479 26.75 14.29 25.14
N THR A 480 26.68 12.98 24.93
CA THR A 480 27.73 12.01 25.26
C THR A 480 28.48 11.63 23.98
N LEU A 481 29.80 11.79 23.96
CA LEU A 481 30.68 11.39 22.86
C LEU A 481 31.63 10.28 23.31
N ALA A 482 31.63 9.14 22.63
CA ALA A 482 32.75 8.20 22.71
C ALA A 482 33.93 8.68 21.84
N SER A 483 35.04 7.96 21.93
CA SER A 483 36.23 8.25 21.11
C SER A 483 35.90 8.18 19.62
N GLU A 484 36.29 9.22 18.88
CA GLU A 484 36.09 9.37 17.43
C GLU A 484 34.64 9.60 16.98
N GLU A 485 33.69 9.65 17.92
CA GLU A 485 32.31 9.98 17.61
C GLU A 485 32.12 11.47 17.38
N ALA A 486 31.07 11.81 16.65
CA ALA A 486 30.60 13.17 16.48
C ALA A 486 29.09 13.23 16.78
N ALA A 487 28.58 14.43 17.06
CA ALA A 487 27.15 14.65 17.20
C ALA A 487 26.68 15.82 16.35
N GLN A 488 25.42 15.77 15.92
CA GLN A 488 24.70 16.91 15.39
C GLN A 488 23.62 17.36 16.37
N VAL A 489 23.22 18.62 16.29
CA VAL A 489 22.07 19.20 17.01
C VAL A 489 21.42 20.33 16.19
N THR A 490 20.18 20.67 16.53
CA THR A 490 19.43 21.77 15.92
C THR A 490 18.83 22.63 17.03
N LEU A 491 18.96 23.95 16.92
CA LEU A 491 18.54 24.90 17.94
C LEU A 491 17.55 25.91 17.33
N GLY A 492 16.29 25.85 17.77
CA GLY A 492 15.21 26.73 17.31
C GLY A 492 14.97 27.88 18.26
N LEU A 493 14.90 29.11 17.73
CA LEU A 493 14.59 30.31 18.48
C LEU A 493 13.30 30.94 17.98
N SER A 494 12.40 31.29 18.90
CA SER A 494 11.14 31.95 18.57
C SER A 494 10.89 33.20 19.39
N SER A 495 10.12 34.13 18.81
CA SER A 495 9.49 35.24 19.53
C SER A 495 8.12 34.85 20.13
N VAL A 496 7.59 33.69 19.73
CA VAL A 496 6.40 33.08 20.31
C VAL A 496 6.82 32.27 21.53
N VAL A 497 5.98 32.27 22.57
CA VAL A 497 6.21 31.41 23.75
C VAL A 497 6.15 29.95 23.26
N PRO A 498 7.22 29.17 23.45
CA PRO A 498 7.31 27.81 22.97
C PRO A 498 6.39 26.93 23.79
N PHE A 499 6.01 25.82 23.19
CA PHE A 499 5.15 24.86 23.84
C PHE A 499 5.80 23.47 23.74
N PRO A 500 6.20 22.85 24.87
CA PRO A 500 5.94 23.29 26.24
C PRO A 500 6.82 24.48 26.70
N PRO A 501 6.34 25.32 27.64
CA PRO A 501 7.08 26.48 28.16
C PRO A 501 8.32 26.07 29.00
N GLU A 502 8.49 24.78 29.29
CA GLU A 502 9.60 24.19 30.03
C GLU A 502 10.96 24.45 29.37
N ASN A 503 11.00 24.52 28.04
CA ASN A 503 12.22 24.84 27.29
C ASN A 503 12.70 26.29 27.52
N GLN A 504 11.80 27.22 27.87
CA GLN A 504 12.18 28.60 28.24
C GLN A 504 12.91 28.65 29.59
N PHE A 505 12.39 27.91 30.58
CA PHE A 505 12.96 27.92 31.94
C PHE A 505 14.35 27.27 31.98
N ALA A 506 14.60 26.32 31.07
CA ALA A 506 15.90 25.71 30.91
C ALA A 506 16.95 26.72 30.41
N GLN A 507 16.56 27.77 29.67
CA GLN A 507 17.46 28.81 29.13
C GLN A 507 17.84 29.91 30.14
N GLU A 508 17.00 30.19 31.16
CA GLU A 508 17.20 31.29 32.14
C GLU A 508 17.88 30.88 33.47
N GLY A 509 18.66 29.78 33.51
CA GLY A 509 19.49 29.44 34.67
C GLY A 509 18.76 28.74 35.84
N GLY A 510 17.71 27.97 35.56
CA GLY A 510 17.17 27.00 36.51
C GLY A 510 17.97 25.70 36.44
N GLY A 511 18.83 25.43 37.42
CA GLY A 511 19.64 24.21 37.45
C GLY A 511 18.84 22.95 37.08
N ILE A 512 19.47 22.07 36.30
CA ILE A 512 18.85 20.95 35.58
C ILE A 512 17.77 20.26 36.42
N ASN A 513 16.52 20.33 35.97
CA ASN A 513 15.67 19.17 36.16
C ASN A 513 16.19 18.12 35.17
N PRO A 514 16.85 17.03 35.60
CA PRO A 514 17.40 16.02 34.68
C PRO A 514 16.36 15.46 33.69
N ASP A 515 15.07 15.63 34.00
CA ASP A 515 13.94 15.33 33.13
C ASP A 515 13.74 16.35 31.97
N SER A 516 14.53 17.43 31.88
CA SER A 516 14.42 18.49 30.87
C SER A 516 15.54 18.49 29.83
N LEU A 517 16.51 17.58 29.96
CA LEU A 517 17.59 17.40 28.97
C LEU A 517 17.27 16.22 28.05
N ILE A 518 17.65 16.36 26.78
CA ILE A 518 17.65 15.22 25.86
C ILE A 518 19.05 14.60 25.84
N PRO A 519 19.22 13.33 26.25
CA PRO A 519 20.47 12.63 26.06
C PRO A 519 20.73 12.45 24.56
N VAL A 520 21.88 12.93 24.10
CA VAL A 520 22.32 12.83 22.71
C VAL A 520 23.58 11.97 22.66
N ARG A 521 23.58 10.85 21.95
CA ARG A 521 24.80 10.05 21.75
C ARG A 521 25.53 10.45 20.46
N GLY A 522 26.85 10.39 20.50
CA GLY A 522 27.67 10.50 19.31
C GLY A 522 27.48 9.32 18.35
N PHE A 523 27.89 9.51 17.10
CA PHE A 523 27.94 8.51 16.04
C PHE A 523 29.30 8.51 15.35
N ASP A 524 29.67 7.41 14.68
CA ASP A 524 30.88 7.37 13.85
C ASP A 524 30.61 8.02 12.48
N PRO A 525 31.12 9.23 12.20
CA PRO A 525 30.87 9.93 10.94
C PRO A 525 31.45 9.23 9.71
N LEU A 526 32.36 8.26 9.89
CA LEU A 526 32.98 7.51 8.79
C LEU A 526 32.12 6.34 8.29
N THR A 527 31.18 5.86 9.11
CA THR A 527 30.26 4.77 8.75
C THR A 527 29.04 5.27 7.97
N ILE A 528 28.58 6.49 8.26
CA ILE A 528 27.44 7.15 7.62
C ILE A 528 27.78 7.62 6.19
N ALA A 529 29.05 7.89 5.88
CA ALA A 529 29.50 8.39 4.58
C ALA A 529 29.60 7.34 3.46
N ALA A 530 29.27 6.08 3.70
CA ALA A 530 29.35 5.03 2.69
C ALA A 530 27.99 4.83 1.99
N PRO A 531 27.74 5.41 0.80
CA PRO A 531 26.75 4.81 -0.09
C PRO A 531 27.27 3.43 -0.47
N THR A 532 26.53 2.38 -0.15
CA THR A 532 26.73 1.08 -0.78
C THR A 532 26.66 1.30 -2.29
N PRO A 533 27.73 1.04 -3.06
CA PRO A 533 27.67 1.19 -4.50
C PRO A 533 26.61 0.20 -5.01
N VAL A 534 25.51 0.72 -5.56
CA VAL A 534 24.59 -0.10 -6.34
C VAL A 534 25.42 -0.75 -7.46
N PRO A 535 25.54 -2.08 -7.52
CA PRO A 535 26.21 -2.71 -8.64
C PRO A 535 25.38 -2.39 -9.89
N ILE A 536 25.91 -1.55 -10.77
CA ILE A 536 25.32 -1.38 -12.11
C ILE A 536 25.39 -2.76 -12.77
N PRO A 537 24.26 -3.41 -13.09
CA PRO A 537 24.31 -4.68 -13.78
C PRO A 537 25.02 -4.46 -15.11
N THR A 538 26.15 -5.13 -15.30
CA THR A 538 26.81 -5.20 -16.60
C THR A 538 25.81 -5.80 -17.59
N PRO A 539 25.50 -5.13 -18.72
CA PRO A 539 24.62 -5.72 -19.71
C PRO A 539 25.24 -7.02 -20.21
N GLU A 540 24.49 -8.12 -20.12
CA GLU A 540 24.91 -9.40 -20.70
C GLU A 540 25.17 -9.21 -22.20
N PRO A 541 26.28 -9.74 -22.74
CA PRO A 541 26.49 -9.74 -24.17
C PRO A 541 25.40 -10.62 -24.80
N ILE A 542 24.63 -10.01 -25.72
CA ILE A 542 23.72 -10.75 -26.59
C ILE A 542 24.57 -11.75 -27.39
N VAL A 543 24.40 -13.05 -27.12
CA VAL A 543 24.97 -14.15 -27.89
C VAL A 543 23.86 -14.84 -28.68
#